data_AF-A0A819WPN5-F1
#
_entry.id   AF-A0A819WPN5-F1
#
_cell.length_a   1.000
_cell.length_b   1.000
_cell.length_c   1.000
_cell.angle_alpha   90.00
_cell.angle_beta   90.00
_cell.angle_gamma   90.00
#
_symmetry.space_group_name_H-M   'P 1'
#
loop_
_entity.id
_entity.type
_entity.pdbx_description
1 polymer ?
#
loop_
_entity_poly.entity_id
_entity_poly.type
_entity_poly.pdbx_seq_one_letter_code
_entity_poly.pdbx_strand_id
1 'polypeptide(L)'
;MINENYSHLRIYADIWTEIDYVQRVNDKKCFSVKKYSNGSPNPPQNESLLIYNRSGIALPFGHVAIIVDVLPNSIRVAEENYDSYLWIGNYAREIPYKYLNGNYYIEDKYPIAGWISIIDYNQTKPLDQYTIN
;
A
#
# COMPACT_ATOMS: atom_id res chain seq x y z
N MET A 1 24.51 6.66 25.16
CA MET A 1 24.57 5.59 24.16
C MET A 1 23.21 4.95 24.06
N ILE A 2 22.48 5.17 22.96
CA ILE A 2 21.64 4.15 22.31
C ILE A 2 21.72 4.49 20.82
N ASN A 3 22.12 3.52 20.01
CA ASN A 3 22.35 3.64 18.58
C ASN A 3 21.18 2.93 17.91
N GLU A 4 20.14 3.65 17.47
CA GLU A 4 18.93 3.05 16.90
C GLU A 4 18.92 3.26 15.39
N ASN A 5 19.50 2.30 14.67
CA ASN A 5 19.32 2.14 13.23
C ASN A 5 18.00 1.40 12.97
N TYR A 6 16.89 2.11 13.05
CA TYR A 6 15.62 1.72 12.42
C TYR A 6 15.27 2.79 11.39
N SER A 7 14.85 2.37 10.19
CA SER A 7 14.35 3.29 9.17
C SER A 7 13.02 3.89 9.64
N HIS A 8 13.09 4.98 10.42
CA HIS A 8 11.91 5.69 10.89
C HIS A 8 11.36 6.54 9.75
N LEU A 9 10.32 6.03 9.09
CA LEU A 9 9.47 6.85 8.23
C LEU A 9 8.87 7.95 9.10
N ARG A 10 9.04 9.21 8.69
CA ARG A 10 8.57 10.34 9.49
C ARG A 10 7.09 10.61 9.23
N ILE A 11 6.61 10.33 8.02
CA ILE A 11 5.21 10.48 7.60
C ILE A 11 4.80 9.38 6.59
N TYR A 12 3.50 9.18 6.38
CA TYR A 12 2.99 8.11 5.49
C TYR A 12 3.40 8.29 4.02
N ALA A 13 3.45 9.53 3.54
CA ALA A 13 3.86 9.80 2.17
C ALA A 13 5.31 9.36 1.87
N ASP A 14 6.20 9.35 2.88
CA ASP A 14 7.61 8.97 2.72
C ASP A 14 7.75 7.49 2.30
N ILE A 15 6.74 6.66 2.56
CA ILE A 15 6.68 5.26 2.08
C ILE A 15 6.96 5.20 0.57
N TRP A 16 6.42 6.16 -0.19
CA TRP A 16 6.59 6.21 -1.64
C TRP A 16 8.07 6.42 -2.04
N THR A 17 8.79 7.27 -1.32
CA THR A 17 10.16 7.67 -1.68
C THR A 17 11.24 6.84 -0.99
N GLU A 18 10.97 6.31 0.20
CA GLU A 18 12.01 5.77 1.08
C GLU A 18 12.02 4.23 1.19
N ILE A 19 10.93 3.54 0.86
CA ILE A 19 10.89 2.07 0.94
C ILE A 19 11.27 1.44 -0.39
N ASP A 20 12.34 0.66 -0.41
CA ASP A 20 12.75 -0.16 -1.57
C ASP A 20 12.69 -1.67 -1.29
N TYR A 21 12.51 -2.06 -0.02
CA TYR A 21 12.32 -3.44 0.39
C TYR A 21 11.50 -3.53 1.68
N VAL A 22 10.90 -4.70 1.91
CA VAL A 22 10.32 -5.10 3.19
C VAL A 22 11.10 -6.28 3.75
N GLN A 23 11.15 -6.41 5.08
CA GLN A 23 11.83 -7.52 5.74
C GLN A 23 10.81 -8.43 6.42
N ARG A 24 10.86 -9.72 6.12
CA ARG A 24 10.07 -10.72 6.85
C ARG A 24 10.65 -10.90 8.25
N VAL A 25 9.78 -10.82 9.25
CA VAL A 25 10.19 -10.76 10.67
C VAL A 25 10.92 -12.03 11.11
N ASN A 26 10.43 -13.20 10.67
CA ASN A 26 10.84 -14.51 11.16
C ASN A 26 12.29 -14.87 10.79
N ASP A 27 12.69 -14.64 9.54
CA ASP A 27 13.98 -15.07 8.99
C ASP A 27 14.84 -13.92 8.48
N LYS A 28 14.38 -12.67 8.67
CA LYS A 28 15.05 -11.44 8.23
C LYS A 28 15.28 -11.36 6.72
N LYS A 29 14.61 -12.22 5.94
CA LYS A 29 14.71 -12.18 4.48
C LYS A 29 14.10 -10.88 3.97
N CYS A 30 14.84 -10.20 3.12
CA CYS A 30 14.41 -8.95 2.49
C CYS A 30 13.79 -9.22 1.12
N PHE A 31 12.73 -8.48 0.81
CA PHE A 31 11.96 -8.58 -0.41
C PHE A 31 11.89 -7.22 -1.07
N SER A 32 12.39 -7.12 -2.30
CA SER A 32 12.26 -5.89 -3.07
C SER A 32 10.80 -5.57 -3.36
N VAL A 33 10.47 -4.29 -3.28
CA VAL A 33 9.16 -3.78 -3.68
C VAL A 33 9.21 -3.18 -5.07
N LYS A 34 8.07 -3.15 -5.75
CA LYS A 34 7.86 -2.48 -7.02
C LYS A 34 6.80 -1.40 -6.84
N LYS A 35 7.15 -0.20 -7.28
CA LYS A 35 6.30 1.00 -7.22
C LYS A 35 5.64 1.23 -8.57
N TYR A 36 4.33 1.44 -8.57
CA TYR A 36 3.53 1.71 -9.75
C TYR A 36 2.86 3.07 -9.57
N SER A 37 3.33 4.09 -10.28
CA SER A 37 2.74 5.42 -10.19
C SER A 37 1.27 5.40 -10.61
N ASN A 38 0.44 6.27 -10.04
CA ASN A 38 -0.92 6.46 -10.54
C ASN A 38 -0.87 6.88 -12.02
N GLY A 39 -1.53 6.15 -12.90
CA GLY A 39 -1.31 6.20 -14.36
C GLY A 39 -0.32 5.15 -14.88
N SER A 40 -0.02 4.09 -14.12
CA SER A 40 0.80 2.98 -14.60
C SER A 40 0.07 2.17 -15.69
N PRO A 41 0.78 1.59 -16.67
CA PRO A 41 0.17 0.61 -17.58
C PRO A 41 -0.16 -0.72 -16.91
N ASN A 42 0.33 -0.93 -15.68
CA ASN A 42 -0.01 -2.11 -14.88
C ASN A 42 -1.28 -1.80 -14.09
N PRO A 43 -2.19 -2.77 -13.89
CA PRO A 43 -3.35 -2.58 -13.04
C PRO A 43 -2.97 -2.54 -11.55
N PRO A 44 -3.85 -1.98 -10.69
CA PRO A 44 -3.79 -2.19 -9.24
C PRO A 44 -3.81 -3.69 -8.90
N GLN A 45 -3.20 -4.06 -7.77
CA GLN A 45 -3.08 -5.46 -7.35
C GLN A 45 -3.56 -5.62 -5.91
N ASN A 46 -4.17 -6.77 -5.60
CA ASN A 46 -4.48 -7.16 -4.22
C ASN A 46 -3.20 -7.18 -3.39
N GLU A 47 -3.34 -6.96 -2.08
CA GLU A 47 -2.25 -6.96 -1.07
C GLU A 47 -1.20 -5.87 -1.28
N SER A 48 -1.44 -4.92 -2.18
CA SER A 48 -0.55 -3.79 -2.41
C SER A 48 -0.84 -2.63 -1.45
N LEU A 49 0.21 -1.91 -1.07
CA LEU A 49 0.06 -0.63 -0.39
C LEU A 49 -0.42 0.42 -1.39
N LEU A 50 -1.50 1.15 -1.07
CA LEU A 50 -1.94 2.33 -1.79
C LEU A 50 -1.42 3.57 -1.05
N ILE A 51 -0.63 4.42 -1.72
CA ILE A 51 0.03 5.57 -1.11
C ILE A 51 -0.56 6.87 -1.62
N TYR A 52 -0.95 7.75 -0.69
CA TYR A 52 -1.41 9.10 -0.98
C TYR A 52 -0.28 10.11 -0.77
N ASN A 53 -0.22 11.08 -1.68
CA ASN A 53 0.61 12.25 -1.49
C ASN A 53 0.08 13.11 -0.34
N ARG A 54 0.94 13.96 0.20
CA ARG A 54 0.51 15.04 1.08
C ARG A 54 -0.44 15.98 0.34
N SER A 55 -1.50 16.42 1.01
CA SER A 55 -2.48 17.33 0.42
C SER A 55 -2.96 18.36 1.45
N GLY A 56 -2.29 19.52 1.45
CA GLY A 56 -2.62 20.66 2.29
C GLY A 56 -2.79 20.30 3.77
N ILE A 57 -3.79 20.90 4.41
CA ILE A 57 -4.14 20.67 5.82
C ILE A 57 -4.96 19.37 6.00
N ALA A 58 -5.60 18.89 4.93
CA ALA A 58 -6.47 17.72 5.02
C ALA A 58 -5.70 16.40 5.11
N LEU A 59 -4.54 16.31 4.44
CA LEU A 59 -3.61 15.18 4.50
C LEU A 59 -2.18 15.68 4.66
N PRO A 60 -1.83 16.28 5.82
CA PRO A 60 -0.53 16.91 5.99
C PRO A 60 0.62 15.90 5.98
N PHE A 61 0.32 14.62 6.28
CA PHE A 61 1.27 13.51 6.35
C PHE A 61 1.15 12.53 5.18
N GLY A 62 0.25 12.79 4.22
CA GLY A 62 -0.22 11.77 3.28
C GLY A 62 -1.05 10.70 3.98
N HIS A 63 -1.25 9.58 3.31
CA HIS A 63 -2.04 8.46 3.81
C HIS A 63 -1.59 7.15 3.18
N VAL A 64 -1.89 6.03 3.85
CA VAL A 64 -1.61 4.68 3.36
C VAL A 64 -2.82 3.80 3.62
N ALA A 65 -3.13 2.97 2.63
CA ALA A 65 -4.15 1.94 2.72
C ALA A 65 -3.63 0.63 2.12
N ILE A 66 -4.34 -0.48 2.37
CA ILE A 66 -4.08 -1.78 1.75
C ILE A 66 -5.19 -2.07 0.76
N ILE A 67 -4.83 -2.39 -0.48
CA ILE A 67 -5.78 -2.89 -1.49
C ILE A 67 -6.14 -4.33 -1.13
N VAL A 68 -7.39 -4.55 -0.69
CA VAL A 68 -7.85 -5.89 -0.29
C VAL A 68 -8.54 -6.63 -1.43
N ASP A 69 -9.25 -5.91 -2.31
CA ASP A 69 -9.88 -6.47 -3.50
C ASP A 69 -9.70 -5.52 -4.70
N VAL A 70 -9.36 -6.07 -5.86
CA VAL A 70 -9.41 -5.39 -7.17
C VAL A 70 -10.63 -5.92 -7.91
N LEU A 71 -11.60 -5.03 -8.11
CA LEU A 71 -12.83 -5.26 -8.85
C LEU A 71 -12.69 -4.73 -10.28
N PRO A 72 -13.64 -4.98 -11.20
CA PRO A 72 -13.49 -4.57 -12.61
C PRO A 72 -13.24 -3.07 -12.84
N ASN A 73 -13.75 -2.20 -11.97
CA ASN A 73 -13.71 -0.74 -12.11
C ASN A 73 -13.44 0.00 -10.78
N SER A 74 -13.09 -0.73 -9.73
CA SER A 74 -12.81 -0.17 -8.41
C SER A 74 -11.86 -1.06 -7.64
N ILE A 75 -11.27 -0.50 -6.59
CA ILE A 75 -10.56 -1.25 -5.57
C ILE A 75 -11.30 -1.10 -4.25
N ARG A 76 -11.20 -2.12 -3.40
CA ARG A 76 -11.56 -2.00 -1.99
C ARG A 76 -10.30 -1.88 -1.17
N VAL A 77 -10.35 -1.02 -0.16
CA VAL A 77 -9.21 -0.77 0.71
C VAL A 77 -9.55 -0.99 2.17
N ALA A 78 -8.58 -1.52 2.92
CA ALA A 78 -8.56 -1.47 4.38
C ALA A 78 -7.52 -0.42 4.82
N GLU A 79 -7.87 0.42 5.78
CA GLU A 79 -7.03 1.56 6.18
C GLU A 79 -7.37 2.04 7.59
N GLU A 80 -6.43 2.64 8.33
CA GLU A 80 -6.74 3.30 9.60
C GLU A 80 -6.56 4.82 9.49
N ASN A 81 -7.18 5.58 10.40
CA ASN A 81 -7.00 7.04 10.50
C ASN A 81 -7.43 7.84 9.24
N TYR A 82 -8.39 7.32 8.46
CA TYR A 82 -9.08 8.07 7.40
C TYR A 82 -10.47 8.53 7.88
N ASP A 83 -11.29 7.56 8.28
CA ASP A 83 -12.67 7.74 8.74
C ASP A 83 -12.89 6.86 10.00
N SER A 84 -13.66 7.35 10.96
CA SER A 84 -13.84 6.70 12.28
C SER A 84 -15.16 5.90 12.40
N TYR A 85 -15.50 5.11 11.38
CA TYR A 85 -16.72 4.30 11.36
C TYR A 85 -16.41 2.80 11.47
N LEU A 86 -17.36 2.02 12.02
CA LEU A 86 -17.31 0.57 12.01
C LEU A 86 -17.49 0.04 10.58
N TRP A 87 -16.61 -0.85 10.13
CA TRP A 87 -16.76 -1.51 8.83
C TRP A 87 -17.70 -2.69 8.95
N ILE A 88 -18.63 -2.79 8.01
CA ILE A 88 -19.59 -3.90 7.95
C ILE A 88 -18.93 -5.17 7.38
N GLY A 89 -17.85 -5.02 6.59
CA GLY A 89 -17.13 -6.10 5.94
C GLY A 89 -15.62 -6.06 6.18
N ASN A 90 -14.86 -6.66 5.26
CA ASN A 90 -13.40 -6.73 5.28
C ASN A 90 -12.71 -5.51 4.62
N TYR A 91 -13.45 -4.43 4.34
CA TYR A 91 -12.93 -3.22 3.71
C TYR A 91 -13.59 -1.97 4.29
N ALA A 92 -12.84 -0.87 4.27
CA ALA A 92 -13.26 0.45 4.73
C ALA A 92 -14.03 1.21 3.64
N ARG A 93 -13.45 1.26 2.44
CA ARG A 93 -13.97 2.03 1.31
C ARG A 93 -13.77 1.29 -0.01
N GLU A 94 -14.61 1.63 -0.98
CA GLU A 94 -14.44 1.27 -2.38
C GLU A 94 -14.07 2.54 -3.17
N ILE A 95 -12.99 2.48 -3.94
CA ILE A 95 -12.40 3.62 -4.66
C ILE A 95 -12.41 3.29 -6.15
N PRO A 96 -13.01 4.13 -7.01
CA PRO A 96 -13.05 3.86 -8.45
C PRO A 96 -11.65 3.98 -9.07
N TYR A 97 -11.42 3.20 -10.13
CA TYR A 97 -10.30 3.41 -11.03
C TYR A 97 -10.74 3.33 -12.49
N LYS A 98 -9.98 3.95 -13.38
CA LYS A 98 -10.24 3.98 -14.82
C LYS A 98 -9.03 3.50 -15.60
N TYR A 99 -9.29 2.84 -16.73
CA TYR A 99 -8.28 2.53 -17.73
C TYR A 99 -8.43 3.49 -18.90
N LEU A 100 -7.42 4.35 -19.13
CA LEU A 100 -7.41 5.38 -20.15
C LEU A 100 -6.07 5.37 -20.89
N ASN A 101 -6.11 5.30 -22.22
CA ASN A 101 -4.93 5.38 -23.09
C ASN A 101 -3.79 4.42 -22.69
N GLY A 102 -4.12 3.20 -22.28
CA GLY A 102 -3.11 2.21 -21.89
C GLY A 102 -2.73 2.23 -20.41
N ASN A 103 -3.30 3.12 -19.60
CA ASN A 103 -2.88 3.38 -18.22
C ASN A 103 -4.04 3.32 -17.23
N TYR A 104 -3.76 2.87 -15.99
CA TYR A 104 -4.72 2.75 -14.89
C TYR A 104 -4.60 3.93 -13.93
N TYR A 105 -5.72 4.58 -13.64
CA TYR A 105 -5.82 5.73 -12.75
C TYR A 105 -6.80 5.45 -11.63
N ILE A 106 -6.32 5.43 -10.38
CA ILE A 106 -7.18 5.38 -9.19
C ILE A 106 -7.60 6.82 -8.86
N GLU A 107 -8.90 7.04 -8.72
CA GLU A 107 -9.50 8.36 -8.50
C GLU A 107 -10.12 8.43 -7.11
N ASP A 108 -9.60 9.33 -6.28
CA ASP A 108 -10.13 9.60 -4.95
C ASP A 108 -10.10 11.11 -4.67
N LYS A 109 -10.69 11.51 -3.54
CA LYS A 109 -10.75 12.90 -3.07
C LYS A 109 -9.37 13.57 -2.96
N TYR A 110 -8.33 12.77 -2.68
CA TYR A 110 -6.98 13.26 -2.48
C TYR A 110 -5.99 12.63 -3.46
N PRO A 111 -4.88 13.31 -3.80
CA PRO A 111 -3.94 12.82 -4.80
C PRO A 111 -3.23 11.53 -4.38
N ILE A 112 -3.39 10.49 -5.19
CA ILE A 112 -2.71 9.20 -5.03
C ILE A 112 -1.36 9.24 -5.74
N ALA A 113 -0.29 8.84 -5.05
CA ALA A 113 1.04 8.68 -5.64
C ALA A 113 1.08 7.44 -6.54
N GLY A 114 0.52 6.34 -6.04
CA GLY A 114 0.52 5.05 -6.72
C GLY A 114 0.31 3.91 -5.74
N TRP A 115 0.65 2.69 -6.17
CA TRP A 115 0.65 1.51 -5.32
C TRP A 115 2.00 0.79 -5.33
N ILE A 116 2.27 0.06 -4.25
CA ILE A 116 3.52 -0.66 -4.02
C ILE A 116 3.20 -2.13 -3.78
N SER A 117 3.83 -3.01 -4.55
CA SER A 117 3.67 -4.46 -4.47
C SER A 117 5.00 -5.13 -4.17
N ILE A 118 4.98 -6.28 -3.51
CA ILE A 118 6.17 -7.12 -3.32
C ILE A 118 6.43 -7.90 -4.62
N ILE A 119 7.66 -7.92 -5.11
CA ILE A 119 7.99 -8.55 -6.42
C ILE A 119 7.83 -10.08 -6.39
N ASP A 120 7.89 -10.69 -5.20
CA ASP A 120 7.79 -12.15 -5.01
C ASP A 120 6.58 -12.53 -4.13
N TYR A 121 5.39 -12.51 -4.74
CA TYR A 121 4.12 -12.86 -4.09
C TYR A 121 4.08 -14.30 -3.54
N ASN A 122 4.89 -15.23 -4.05
CA ASN A 122 4.87 -16.61 -3.54
C ASN A 122 5.44 -16.73 -2.12
N GLN A 123 6.12 -15.69 -1.63
CA GLN A 123 6.73 -15.66 -0.30
C GLN A 123 5.96 -14.82 0.73
N THR A 124 4.82 -14.23 0.35
CA THR A 124 3.91 -13.52 1.27
C THR A 124 2.89 -14.43 1.95
N LYS A 125 2.81 -15.70 1.53
CA LYS A 125 2.01 -16.70 2.25
C LYS A 125 2.48 -16.76 3.71
N PRO A 126 1.55 -16.79 4.69
CA PRO A 126 1.91 -16.99 6.07
C PRO A 126 2.84 -18.19 6.18
N LEU A 127 4.01 -18.02 6.78
CA LEU A 127 4.79 -19.16 7.24
C LEU A 127 3.95 -19.78 8.35
N ASP A 128 3.38 -20.94 8.04
CA ASP A 128 2.76 -21.81 9.02
C ASP A 128 3.76 -22.08 10.15
N GLN A 129 3.29 -21.99 11.39
CA GLN A 129 4.13 -22.18 12.59
C GLN A 129 4.79 -23.57 12.63
N TYR A 130 4.35 -24.50 11.79
CA TYR A 130 4.89 -25.86 11.63
C TYR A 130 6.09 -25.95 10.68
N THR A 131 6.34 -24.94 9.85
CA THR A 131 7.44 -24.91 8.86
C THR A 131 8.71 -24.27 9.45
N ILE A 132 8.66 -23.87 10.72
CA ILE A 132 9.76 -23.30 11.48
C ILE A 132 10.23 -24.35 12.50
N ASN A 133 10.89 -25.41 12.02
CA ASN A 133 11.74 -26.30 12.81
C ASN A 133 12.90 -26.79 11.93
#